data_AF-A0A1M6MDI4-F1
#
_entry.id   AF-A0A1M6MDI4-F1
#
_cell.length_a   1.000
_cell.length_b   1.000
_cell.length_c   1.000
_cell.angle_alpha   90.00
_cell.angle_beta   90.00
_cell.angle_gamma   90.00
#
_symmetry.space_group_name_H-M   'P 1'
#
loop_
_entity.id
_entity.type
_entity.pdbx_description
1 polymer ?
#
loop_
_entity_poly.entity_id
_entity_poly.type
_entity_poly.pdbx_seq_one_letter_code
_entity_poly.pdbx_strand_id
1 'polypeptide(L)'
;MIDNGYKDLRKAGFCILTPISDAMKKRKIEFELAVYDSMGELCEADRQLMEHAVAARARAYAPYSHFQVGAAVRLENGKIVTGNNQENASYPSGLCAERVAVFYAGAEYPGVAITSVAITATSKKYRVETPAAPCGNCRQALSEYEVRQKSPIRVLLMGERGEVFECGSIADILPLGFDSSYL
;
A
#
# COMPACT_ATOMS: atom_id res chain seq x y z
N MET A 1 26.48 27.20 -64.85
CA MET A 1 25.96 28.52 -65.23
C MET A 1 24.66 28.71 -64.47
N ILE A 2 24.69 29.53 -63.40
CA ILE A 2 23.92 30.79 -63.28
C ILE A 2 22.41 30.48 -63.26
N ASP A 3 21.80 30.31 -62.08
CA ASP A 3 21.30 31.32 -61.14
C ASP A 3 19.91 31.89 -61.52
N ASN A 4 19.14 32.17 -60.47
CA ASN A 4 17.97 33.03 -60.33
C ASN A 4 16.55 32.50 -60.63
N GLY A 5 15.87 32.20 -59.52
CA GLY A 5 14.41 32.16 -59.44
C GLY A 5 13.85 32.09 -58.02
N TYR A 6 14.59 32.55 -57.00
CA TYR A 6 14.10 32.64 -55.62
C TYR A 6 13.12 33.82 -55.51
N LYS A 7 11.81 33.55 -55.51
CA LYS A 7 10.80 34.51 -55.05
C LYS A 7 10.33 34.13 -53.66
N ASP A 8 11.04 34.73 -52.71
CA ASP A 8 10.54 35.36 -51.50
C ASP A 8 9.07 35.10 -51.11
N LEU A 9 8.88 34.21 -50.14
CA LEU A 9 7.73 34.21 -49.23
C LEU A 9 8.21 33.91 -47.80
N ARG A 10 9.07 34.77 -47.25
CA ARG A 10 9.34 34.82 -45.80
C ARG A 10 8.70 36.05 -45.18
N LYS A 11 7.36 36.12 -45.14
CA LYS A 11 6.63 37.09 -44.31
C LYS A 11 5.28 36.55 -43.86
N ALA A 12 5.30 35.75 -42.81
CA ALA A 12 4.31 35.68 -41.74
C ALA A 12 4.75 34.50 -40.85
N GLY A 13 4.90 34.73 -39.55
CA GLY A 13 5.41 33.76 -38.59
C GLY A 13 4.52 32.54 -38.42
N PHE A 14 4.56 31.63 -39.39
CA PHE A 14 4.14 30.25 -39.18
C PHE A 14 5.25 29.60 -38.37
N CYS A 15 4.97 29.36 -37.10
CA CYS A 15 5.73 28.42 -36.30
C CYS A 15 5.68 27.10 -37.06
N ILE A 16 6.76 26.77 -37.77
CA ILE A 16 6.95 25.46 -38.38
C ILE A 16 6.91 24.51 -37.19
N LEU A 17 5.77 23.81 -37.05
CA LEU A 17 5.65 22.64 -36.19
C LEU A 17 6.72 21.67 -36.68
N THR A 18 7.91 21.79 -36.12
CA THR A 18 8.88 20.71 -36.14
C THR A 18 8.13 19.51 -35.57
N PRO A 19 8.06 18.38 -36.28
CA PRO A 19 7.47 17.19 -35.71
C PRO A 19 8.37 16.88 -34.52
N ILE A 20 7.82 16.97 -33.31
CA ILE A 20 8.47 16.43 -32.12
C ILE A 20 8.51 14.92 -32.36
N SER A 21 9.53 14.44 -33.06
CA SER A 21 9.89 13.04 -33.09
C SER A 21 10.68 12.77 -31.83
N ASP A 22 9.96 12.42 -30.77
CA ASP A 22 10.48 11.50 -29.76
C ASP A 22 9.29 10.68 -29.28
N ALA A 23 9.24 9.44 -29.76
CA ALA A 23 8.12 8.54 -29.64
C ALA A 23 7.71 8.35 -28.18
N MET A 24 6.45 8.69 -27.86
CA MET A 24 5.82 8.28 -26.61
C MET A 24 6.01 6.75 -26.43
N LYS A 25 6.65 6.35 -25.33
CA LYS A 25 6.83 4.93 -24.96
C LYS A 25 5.77 4.55 -23.92
N LYS A 26 4.86 3.64 -24.30
CA LYS A 26 3.88 3.06 -23.36
C LYS A 26 4.52 1.92 -22.59
N ARG A 27 4.29 1.86 -21.28
CA ARG A 27 4.64 0.73 -20.42
C ARG A 27 3.40 0.27 -19.66
N LYS A 28 3.21 -1.05 -19.55
CA LYS A 28 2.18 -1.67 -18.70
C LYS A 28 2.85 -2.13 -17.41
N ILE A 29 2.23 -1.85 -16.28
CA ILE A 29 2.62 -2.35 -14.95
C ILE A 29 1.39 -3.05 -14.41
N GLU A 30 1.54 -4.31 -14.04
CA GLU A 30 0.48 -5.16 -13.53
C GLU A 30 1.03 -6.00 -12.36
N PHE A 31 0.14 -6.41 -11.48
CA PHE A 31 0.43 -7.34 -10.41
C PHE A 31 -0.73 -8.32 -10.28
N GLU A 32 -0.43 -9.48 -9.69
CA GLU A 32 -1.42 -10.50 -9.36
C GLU A 32 -1.53 -10.61 -7.85
N LEU A 33 -2.72 -10.96 -7.37
CA LEU A 33 -2.98 -11.22 -5.96
C LEU A 33 -3.72 -12.56 -5.85
N ALA A 34 -3.47 -13.29 -4.77
CA ALA A 34 -4.25 -14.49 -4.47
C ALA A 34 -5.53 -14.10 -3.74
N VAL A 35 -6.61 -14.82 -4.03
CA VAL A 35 -7.92 -14.67 -3.37
C VAL A 35 -8.28 -16.01 -2.74
N TYR A 36 -8.55 -15.98 -1.44
CA TYR A 36 -9.06 -17.10 -0.68
C TYR A 36 -10.51 -16.82 -0.33
N ASP A 37 -11.39 -17.82 -0.40
CA ASP A 37 -12.83 -17.63 -0.12
C ASP A 37 -13.07 -17.32 1.37
N SER A 38 -12.17 -17.78 2.24
CA SER A 38 -12.23 -17.53 3.67
C SER A 38 -10.89 -17.73 4.38
N MET A 39 -10.81 -17.30 5.65
CA MET A 39 -9.69 -17.61 6.54
C MET A 39 -9.40 -19.11 6.70
N GLY A 40 -10.37 -19.99 6.42
CA GLY A 40 -10.20 -21.44 6.54
C GLY A 40 -9.28 -22.05 5.49
N GLU A 41 -9.01 -21.34 4.39
CA GLU A 41 -8.11 -21.78 3.32
C GLU A 41 -6.67 -21.30 3.51
N LEU A 42 -6.44 -20.39 4.46
CA LEU A 42 -5.12 -19.92 4.79
C LEU A 42 -4.32 -21.03 5.46
N CYS A 43 -3.00 -21.05 5.21
CA CYS A 43 -2.11 -21.90 5.98
C CYS A 43 -2.16 -21.51 7.47
N GLU A 44 -1.75 -22.43 8.36
CA GLU A 44 -1.85 -22.21 9.81
C GLU A 44 -1.18 -20.92 10.28
N ALA A 45 0.00 -20.61 9.71
CA ALA A 45 0.72 -19.40 10.03
C ALA A 45 -0.08 -18.13 9.66
N ASP A 46 -0.60 -18.06 8.44
CA ASP A 46 -1.32 -16.88 7.97
C ASP A 46 -2.68 -16.72 8.65
N ARG A 47 -3.36 -17.84 8.94
CA ARG A 47 -4.58 -17.87 9.76
C ARG A 47 -4.34 -17.28 11.14
N GLN A 48 -3.28 -17.74 11.83
CA GLN A 48 -2.88 -17.20 13.13
C GLN A 48 -2.60 -15.70 13.06
N LEU A 49 -1.90 -15.22 12.02
CA LEU A 49 -1.60 -13.80 11.85
C LEU A 49 -2.89 -12.97 11.69
N MET A 50 -3.84 -13.45 10.89
CA MET A 50 -5.13 -12.79 10.69
C MET A 50 -5.98 -12.80 11.99
N GLU A 51 -5.94 -13.88 12.77
CA GLU A 51 -6.60 -13.94 14.09
C GLU A 51 -6.06 -12.87 15.06
N HIS A 52 -4.74 -12.64 15.07
CA HIS A 52 -4.14 -11.55 15.84
C HIS A 52 -4.62 -10.17 15.36
N ALA A 53 -4.77 -9.97 14.05
CA ALA A 53 -5.31 -8.73 13.49
C ALA A 53 -6.79 -8.53 13.90
N VAL A 54 -7.60 -9.58 13.87
CA VAL A 54 -9.01 -9.57 14.32
C VAL A 54 -9.10 -9.22 15.81
N ALA A 55 -8.25 -9.81 16.65
CA ALA A 55 -8.21 -9.50 18.08
C ALA A 55 -7.76 -8.05 18.35
N ALA A 56 -6.82 -7.52 17.55
CA ALA A 56 -6.37 -6.14 17.65
C ALA A 56 -7.50 -5.15 17.28
N ARG A 57 -8.21 -5.43 16.19
CA ARG A 57 -9.36 -4.65 15.69
C ARG A 57 -10.41 -4.41 16.77
N ALA A 58 -10.72 -5.43 17.58
CA ALA A 58 -11.71 -5.34 18.65
C ALA A 58 -11.37 -4.29 19.73
N ARG A 59 -10.09 -3.90 19.83
CA ARG A 59 -9.58 -2.91 20.80
C ARG A 59 -9.33 -1.54 20.19
N ALA A 60 -9.77 -1.30 18.95
CA ALA A 60 -9.59 -0.02 18.27
C ALA A 60 -10.28 1.14 19.00
N TYR A 61 -9.59 2.27 19.15
CA TYR A 61 -10.19 3.53 19.57
C TYR A 61 -10.69 4.27 18.33
N ALA A 62 -11.96 4.06 18.00
CA ALA A 62 -12.60 4.68 16.84
C ALA A 62 -14.00 5.24 17.16
N PRO A 63 -14.13 6.19 18.11
CA PRO A 63 -15.44 6.72 18.50
C PRO A 63 -16.04 7.67 17.45
N TYR A 64 -15.26 8.19 16.50
CA TYR A 64 -15.72 9.18 15.53
C TYR A 64 -16.19 8.50 14.24
N SER A 65 -15.37 7.65 13.62
CA SER A 65 -15.78 6.94 12.41
C SER A 65 -16.70 5.75 12.71
N HIS A 66 -16.48 5.10 13.85
CA HIS A 66 -16.98 3.75 14.17
C HIS A 66 -16.49 2.66 13.20
N PHE A 67 -15.41 2.95 12.47
CA PHE A 67 -14.72 2.03 11.59
C PHE A 67 -13.47 1.52 12.30
N GLN A 68 -13.45 0.23 12.62
CA GLN A 68 -12.41 -0.39 13.43
C GLN A 68 -11.52 -1.22 12.53
N VAL A 69 -10.21 -0.98 12.61
CA VAL A 69 -9.18 -1.67 11.85
C VAL A 69 -8.18 -2.29 12.82
N GLY A 70 -7.78 -3.52 12.55
CA GLY A 70 -6.69 -4.19 13.23
C GLY A 70 -5.62 -4.61 12.22
N ALA A 71 -4.37 -4.57 12.66
CA ALA A 71 -3.22 -5.03 11.91
C ALA A 71 -2.34 -5.92 12.79
N ALA A 72 -1.74 -6.94 12.19
CA ALA A 72 -0.75 -7.79 12.82
C ALA A 72 0.47 -7.95 11.90
N VAL A 73 1.66 -7.72 12.43
CA VAL A 73 2.94 -7.72 11.74
C VAL A 73 3.75 -8.90 12.25
N ARG A 74 4.10 -9.83 11.36
CA ARG A 74 5.00 -10.95 11.65
C ARG A 74 6.44 -10.53 11.38
N LEU A 75 7.28 -10.77 12.37
CA LEU A 75 8.72 -10.53 12.30
C LEU A 75 9.48 -11.83 12.02
N GLU A 76 10.65 -11.71 11.41
CA GLU A 76 11.53 -12.85 11.08
C GLU A 76 11.94 -13.65 12.33
N ASN A 77 12.04 -13.00 13.49
CA ASN A 77 12.32 -13.67 14.77
C ASN A 77 11.12 -14.44 15.36
N GLY A 78 10.02 -14.58 14.61
CA GLY A 78 8.81 -15.29 15.00
C GLY A 78 7.86 -14.51 15.92
N LYS A 79 8.16 -13.25 16.26
CA LYS A 79 7.25 -12.40 17.04
C LYS A 79 6.15 -11.82 16.15
N ILE A 80 4.97 -11.64 16.75
CA ILE A 80 3.85 -10.93 16.13
C ILE A 80 3.57 -9.66 16.94
N VAL A 81 3.61 -8.52 16.26
CA VAL A 81 3.27 -7.21 16.81
C VAL A 81 1.92 -6.79 16.28
N THR A 82 1.05 -6.22 17.12
CA THR A 82 -0.30 -5.83 16.71
C THR A 82 -0.52 -4.34 16.87
N GLY A 83 -1.41 -3.80 16.03
CA GLY A 83 -1.87 -2.43 16.08
C GLY A 83 -3.35 -2.36 15.72
N ASN A 84 -4.00 -1.28 16.12
CA ASN A 84 -5.36 -0.96 15.72
C ASN A 84 -5.48 0.54 15.51
N ASN A 85 -6.49 0.99 14.79
CA ASN A 85 -6.62 2.42 14.53
C ASN A 85 -6.92 3.18 15.83
N GLN A 86 -6.23 4.32 15.97
CA GLN A 86 -6.32 5.23 17.09
C GLN A 86 -6.75 6.58 16.55
N GLU A 87 -8.02 6.91 16.72
CA GLU A 87 -8.56 8.19 16.28
C GLU A 87 -8.25 9.32 17.29
N ASN A 88 -8.38 10.55 16.82
CA ASN A 88 -8.22 11.74 17.62
C ASN A 88 -9.28 12.78 17.21
N ALA A 89 -9.72 13.64 18.12
CA ALA A 89 -10.67 14.71 17.80
C ALA A 89 -10.13 15.68 16.72
N SER A 90 -8.82 15.87 16.66
CA SER A 90 -8.16 16.68 15.62
C SER A 90 -7.56 15.77 14.56
N TYR A 91 -8.06 15.88 13.33
CA TYR A 91 -7.52 15.17 12.19
C TYR A 91 -6.41 16.07 11.60
N PRO A 92 -5.19 15.55 11.32
CA PRO A 92 -4.81 14.15 11.12
C PRO A 92 -4.02 13.51 12.29
N SER A 93 -4.24 13.92 13.54
CA SER A 93 -3.43 13.45 14.69
C SER A 93 -3.60 11.97 15.04
N GLY A 94 -4.58 11.27 14.44
CA GLY A 94 -4.76 9.83 14.61
C GLY A 94 -3.84 8.98 13.74
N LEU A 95 -3.75 7.69 14.06
CA LEU A 95 -2.99 6.70 13.31
C LEU A 95 -3.85 5.50 12.89
N CYS A 96 -3.58 5.01 11.68
CA CYS A 96 -4.17 3.79 11.17
C CYS A 96 -3.52 2.57 11.83
N ALA A 97 -4.20 1.42 11.82
CA ALA A 97 -3.75 0.20 12.49
C ALA A 97 -2.37 -0.26 12.01
N GLU A 98 -2.14 -0.18 10.70
CA GLU A 98 -0.91 -0.58 10.02
C GLU A 98 0.28 0.25 10.51
N ARG A 99 0.09 1.58 10.59
CA ARG A 99 1.12 2.50 11.08
C ARG A 99 1.42 2.29 12.56
N VAL A 100 0.38 2.07 13.38
CA VAL A 100 0.57 1.70 14.79
C VAL A 100 1.40 0.42 14.91
N ALA A 101 1.04 -0.64 14.18
CA ALA A 101 1.72 -1.93 14.26
C ALA A 101 3.18 -1.85 13.77
N VAL A 102 3.43 -1.25 12.60
CA VAL A 102 4.76 -1.23 11.98
C VAL A 102 5.73 -0.31 12.72
N PHE A 103 5.26 0.84 13.22
CA PHE A 103 6.10 1.74 14.02
C PHE A 103 6.42 1.12 15.38
N TYR A 104 5.44 0.46 16.00
CA TYR A 104 5.70 -0.26 17.25
C TYR A 104 6.66 -1.43 17.04
N ALA A 105 6.53 -2.18 15.95
CA ALA A 105 7.47 -3.24 15.59
C ALA A 105 8.89 -2.70 15.39
N GLY A 106 9.06 -1.60 14.66
CA GLY A 106 10.35 -0.97 14.45
C GLY A 106 10.98 -0.38 15.71
N ALA A 107 10.16 0.06 16.67
CA ALA A 107 10.63 0.58 17.96
C ALA A 107 11.05 -0.54 18.93
N GLU A 108 10.25 -1.60 19.04
CA GLU A 108 10.48 -2.69 19.99
C GLU A 108 11.48 -3.73 19.47
N TYR A 109 11.52 -3.95 18.16
CA TYR A 109 12.37 -4.95 17.51
C TYR A 109 13.24 -4.31 16.40
N PRO A 110 14.14 -3.38 16.75
CA PRO A 110 14.96 -2.67 15.78
C PRO A 110 15.84 -3.64 14.98
N GLY A 111 15.81 -3.51 13.66
CA GLY A 111 16.62 -4.31 12.74
C GLY A 111 16.09 -5.73 12.45
N VAL A 112 14.96 -6.13 13.04
CA VAL A 112 14.30 -7.40 12.71
C VAL A 112 13.39 -7.18 11.49
N ALA A 113 13.58 -7.98 10.44
CA ALA A 113 12.79 -7.87 9.22
C ALA A 113 11.32 -8.24 9.45
N ILE A 114 10.43 -7.60 8.68
CA ILE A 114 9.01 -7.92 8.63
C ILE A 114 8.79 -8.90 7.48
N THR A 115 8.15 -10.03 7.77
CA THR A 115 7.86 -11.05 6.74
C THR A 115 6.48 -10.89 6.13
N SER A 116 5.50 -10.53 6.96
CA SER A 116 4.11 -10.37 6.52
C SER A 116 3.30 -9.47 7.44
N VAL A 117 2.24 -8.89 6.88
CA VAL A 117 1.24 -8.11 7.62
C VAL A 117 -0.16 -8.60 7.27
N ALA A 118 -1.02 -8.77 8.27
CA ALA A 118 -2.44 -9.02 8.10
C ALA A 118 -3.24 -7.80 8.54
N ILE A 119 -4.26 -7.41 7.77
CA ILE A 119 -5.10 -6.24 8.00
C ILE A 119 -6.56 -6.65 7.88
N THR A 120 -7.38 -6.26 8.86
CA THR A 120 -8.83 -6.51 8.85
C THR A 120 -9.60 -5.32 9.37
N ALA A 121 -10.80 -5.10 8.84
CA ALA A 121 -11.68 -4.02 9.25
C ALA A 121 -13.11 -4.48 9.54
N THR A 122 -13.83 -3.74 10.37
CA THR A 122 -15.27 -3.85 10.60
C THR A 122 -15.83 -2.45 10.85
N SER A 123 -17.15 -2.30 10.75
CA SER A 123 -17.84 -1.06 11.03
C SER A 123 -19.05 -1.34 11.91
N LYS A 124 -19.29 -0.47 12.89
CA LYS A 124 -20.53 -0.55 13.68
C LYS A 124 -21.77 -0.08 12.89
N LYS A 125 -21.58 0.50 11.70
CA LYS A 125 -22.64 1.09 10.88
C LYS A 125 -23.09 0.18 9.74
N TYR A 126 -22.20 -0.67 9.23
CA TYR A 126 -22.45 -1.52 8.07
C TYR A 126 -21.49 -2.71 8.07
N ARG A 127 -21.83 -3.79 7.34
CA ARG A 127 -20.94 -4.93 7.18
C ARG A 127 -19.82 -4.62 6.20
N VAL A 128 -18.60 -5.01 6.55
CA VAL A 128 -17.43 -4.89 5.68
C VAL A 128 -17.16 -6.28 5.10
N GLU A 129 -17.63 -6.56 3.89
CA GLU A 129 -17.46 -7.90 3.27
C GLU A 129 -16.28 -7.94 2.30
N THR A 130 -15.93 -6.80 1.69
CA THR A 130 -14.75 -6.67 0.85
C THR A 130 -13.51 -6.32 1.70
N PRO A 131 -12.34 -6.91 1.43
CA PRO A 131 -11.09 -6.52 2.06
C PRO A 131 -10.82 -5.01 2.03
N ALA A 132 -10.59 -4.43 3.21
CA ALA A 132 -10.24 -3.03 3.34
C ALA A 132 -8.75 -2.84 3.00
N ALA A 133 -8.48 -2.30 1.82
CA ALA A 133 -7.11 -1.99 1.40
C ALA A 133 -6.49 -0.87 2.25
N PRO A 134 -5.18 -0.92 2.54
CA PRO A 134 -4.49 0.12 3.31
C PRO A 134 -4.56 1.46 2.57
N CYS A 135 -4.66 2.56 3.32
CA CYS A 135 -4.68 3.89 2.74
C CYS A 135 -3.29 4.29 2.19
N GLY A 136 -3.22 5.35 1.39
CA GLY A 136 -1.96 5.80 0.77
C GLY A 136 -0.82 6.02 1.79
N ASN A 137 -1.13 6.62 2.94
CA ASN A 137 -0.14 6.84 4.00
C ASN A 137 0.36 5.53 4.62
N CYS A 138 -0.49 4.51 4.73
CA CYS A 138 -0.10 3.20 5.23
C CYS A 138 0.76 2.45 4.22
N ARG A 139 0.38 2.50 2.93
CA ARG A 139 1.18 1.92 1.85
C ARG A 139 2.58 2.52 1.84
N GLN A 140 2.69 3.85 1.89
CA GLN A 140 3.98 4.54 1.93
C GLN A 140 4.78 4.25 3.21
N ALA A 141 4.12 4.15 4.37
CA ALA A 141 4.80 3.82 5.62
C ALA A 141 5.33 2.38 5.61
N LEU A 142 4.58 1.42 5.05
CA LEU A 142 4.99 0.03 4.95
C LEU A 142 6.08 -0.16 3.88
N SER A 143 6.02 0.56 2.76
CA SER A 143 7.02 0.45 1.69
C SER A 143 8.41 0.86 2.15
N GLU A 144 8.53 1.82 3.07
CA GLU A 144 9.81 2.17 3.70
C GLU A 144 10.49 0.95 4.34
N TYR A 145 9.72 0.05 4.95
CA TYR A 145 10.29 -1.15 5.58
C TYR A 145 10.76 -2.16 4.54
N GLU A 146 9.99 -2.38 3.46
CA GLU A 146 10.43 -3.22 2.33
C GLU A 146 11.74 -2.69 1.72
N VAL A 147 11.81 -1.38 1.46
CA VAL A 147 13.00 -0.73 0.87
C VAL A 147 14.21 -0.90 1.78
N ARG A 148 14.06 -0.62 3.08
CA ARG A 148 15.15 -0.73 4.06
C ARG A 148 15.64 -2.16 4.25
N GLN A 149 14.73 -3.13 4.33
CA GLN A 149 15.07 -4.53 4.56
C GLN A 149 15.46 -5.29 3.28
N LYS A 150 15.18 -4.70 2.09
CA LYS A 150 15.48 -5.27 0.76
C LYS A 150 14.83 -6.62 0.50
N SER A 151 13.69 -6.87 1.14
CA SER A 151 12.87 -8.07 0.95
C SER A 151 11.39 -7.70 1.02
N PRO A 152 10.52 -8.37 0.24
CA PRO A 152 9.09 -8.07 0.22
C PRO A 152 8.43 -8.41 1.55
N ILE A 153 7.35 -7.69 1.84
CA ILE A 153 6.42 -7.93 2.95
C ILE A 153 5.11 -8.42 2.33
N ARG A 154 4.75 -9.67 2.58
CA ARG A 154 3.43 -10.22 2.16
C ARG A 154 2.30 -9.48 2.88
N VAL A 155 1.20 -9.23 2.19
CA VAL A 155 0.07 -8.46 2.72
C VAL A 155 -1.20 -9.28 2.63
N LEU A 156 -1.80 -9.61 3.77
CA LEU A 156 -3.12 -10.24 3.84
C LEU A 156 -4.18 -9.19 4.19
N LEU A 157 -5.24 -9.11 3.41
CA LEU A 157 -6.33 -8.15 3.57
C LEU A 157 -7.65 -8.90 3.73
N MET A 158 -8.43 -8.54 4.74
CA MET A 158 -9.76 -9.10 4.95
C MET A 158 -10.75 -8.01 5.34
N GLY A 159 -12.03 -8.21 4.99
CA GLY A 159 -13.12 -7.46 5.60
C GLY A 159 -13.35 -7.88 7.06
N GLU A 160 -14.61 -7.83 7.51
CA GLU A 160 -15.02 -8.38 8.78
C GLU A 160 -14.95 -9.90 8.78
N ARG A 161 -15.31 -10.48 7.63
CA ARG A 161 -15.34 -11.89 7.23
C ARG A 161 -15.29 -11.96 5.69
N GLY A 162 -15.26 -13.17 5.14
CA GLY A 162 -15.32 -13.40 3.70
C GLY A 162 -13.94 -13.57 3.10
N GLU A 163 -13.78 -13.08 1.87
CA GLU A 163 -12.55 -13.25 1.10
C GLU A 163 -11.34 -12.67 1.83
N VAL A 164 -10.20 -13.34 1.64
CA VAL A 164 -8.89 -12.84 2.04
C VAL A 164 -8.07 -12.62 0.78
N PHE A 165 -7.60 -11.40 0.58
CA PHE A 165 -6.68 -11.07 -0.51
C PHE A 165 -5.25 -11.15 0.00
N GLU A 166 -4.36 -11.75 -0.78
CA GLU A 166 -2.94 -11.78 -0.51
C GLU A 166 -2.15 -11.11 -1.65
N CYS A 167 -1.39 -10.08 -1.31
CA CYS A 167 -0.38 -9.49 -2.18
C CYS A 167 1.02 -10.00 -1.79
N GLY A 168 1.89 -10.22 -2.77
CA GLY A 168 3.25 -10.69 -2.53
C GLY A 168 4.16 -9.63 -1.93
N SER A 169 3.85 -8.35 -2.17
CA SER A 169 4.62 -7.19 -1.72
C SER A 169 3.74 -5.95 -1.51
N ILE A 170 4.21 -5.00 -0.71
CA ILE A 170 3.64 -3.64 -0.62
C ILE A 170 3.79 -2.89 -1.95
N ALA A 171 4.86 -3.16 -2.71
CA ALA A 171 5.07 -2.57 -4.04
C ALA A 171 3.93 -2.88 -5.02
N ASP A 172 3.26 -4.02 -4.88
CA ASP A 172 2.11 -4.42 -5.71
C ASP A 172 0.93 -3.44 -5.53
N ILE A 173 0.72 -2.99 -4.29
CA ILE A 173 -0.34 -2.03 -3.94
C ILE A 173 0.13 -0.57 -3.93
N LEU A 174 1.40 -0.31 -4.23
CA LEU A 174 1.97 1.03 -4.39
C LEU A 174 2.85 1.09 -5.64
N PRO A 175 2.27 0.90 -6.84
CA PRO A 175 3.04 0.96 -8.08
C PRO A 175 3.65 2.35 -8.26
N LEU A 176 4.93 2.38 -8.67
CA LEU A 176 5.70 3.63 -8.79
C LEU A 176 5.82 4.39 -7.45
N GLY A 177 5.93 3.65 -6.35
CA GLY A 177 6.11 4.22 -5.01
C GLY A 177 7.33 5.11 -4.89
N PHE A 178 7.22 6.14 -4.05
CA PHE A 178 8.32 7.05 -3.73
C PHE A 178 9.23 6.41 -2.66
N ASP A 179 10.53 6.52 -2.84
CA ASP A 179 11.53 6.05 -1.88
C ASP A 179 12.74 7.02 -1.78
N SER A 180 13.75 6.65 -0.99
CA SER A 180 14.92 7.49 -0.79
C SER A 180 15.81 7.68 -2.03
N SER A 181 15.61 6.93 -3.12
CA SER A 181 16.38 7.11 -4.36
C SER A 181 16.05 8.40 -5.11
N TYR A 182 14.96 9.07 -4.72
CA TYR A 182 14.53 10.36 -5.27
C TYR A 182 15.03 11.58 -4.48
N LEU A 183 15.72 11.37 -3.35
CA LEU A 183 16.24 12.40 -2.44
C LEU A 183 17.76 12.52 -2.55
#